data_AF-A0A2D4FWW0-F1
#
_entry.id   AF-A0A2D4FWW0-F1
#
_cell.length_a   1.000
_cell.length_b   1.000
_cell.length_c   1.000
_cell.angle_alpha   90.00
_cell.angle_beta   90.00
_cell.angle_gamma   90.00
#
_symmetry.space_group_name_H-M   'P 1'
#
loop_
_entity.id
_entity.type
_entity.pdbx_description
1 polymer ?
#
loop_
_entity_poly.entity_id
_entity_poly.type
_entity_poly.pdbx_seq_one_letter_code
_entity_poly.pdbx_strand_id
1 'polypeptide(L)'
;VHGGGNNTEAHGAASEAKGEKRASLVDRQPSTVEYLPGMLHSNCPKGLLPTFSSWSLVKLGPAKAYNFHAGLDQQGFILGTNYLMPWDIVIRTRADEEGDLDTNSWPAPNKAIPGKRSAVVMGRGRRRDDVARAFVGYEYEDARGRRFMCSGPEKIMKVMGGGPKESAVKALNSDMPLYILSSNPGRGLKPHYAQLIRLFVVVPDAPLQIILTPQVQPGPPPCPIFYPEKQEITLPPDGLWVLRFPYAYVTERGACFPPKENQQLMNYKLLRGILKAVIQ
;
A
#
# COMPACT_ATOMS: atom_id res chain seq x y z
N VAL A 1 75.66 5.91 -52.45
CA VAL A 1 76.67 6.86 -51.95
C VAL A 1 76.01 7.66 -50.84
N HIS A 2 76.45 7.42 -49.59
CA HIS A 2 76.30 8.22 -48.35
C HIS A 2 74.88 8.66 -47.92
N GLY A 3 74.35 8.39 -46.73
CA GLY A 3 74.92 7.81 -45.50
C GLY A 3 74.24 8.44 -44.26
N GLY A 4 73.91 7.60 -43.25
CA GLY A 4 73.77 7.91 -41.80
C GLY A 4 72.58 8.80 -41.35
N GLY A 5 71.88 8.55 -40.24
CA GLY A 5 72.07 7.65 -39.10
C GLY A 5 71.94 8.40 -37.76
N ASN A 6 71.14 7.83 -36.84
CA ASN A 6 71.02 8.04 -35.37
C ASN A 6 70.21 9.24 -34.83
N ASN A 7 69.10 8.99 -34.09
CA ASN A 7 68.92 8.63 -32.65
C ASN A 7 68.99 9.90 -31.76
N THR A 8 68.12 10.18 -30.79
CA THR A 8 67.63 9.36 -29.65
C THR A 8 66.38 10.00 -29.01
N GLU A 9 65.53 9.16 -28.37
CA GLU A 9 64.84 9.32 -27.04
C GLU A 9 64.10 10.64 -26.69
N ALA A 10 63.09 10.72 -25.83
CA ALA A 10 62.11 9.85 -25.18
C ALA A 10 61.15 10.82 -24.44
N HIS A 11 60.03 10.28 -23.96
CA HIS A 11 59.09 10.82 -22.95
C HIS A 11 57.79 11.43 -23.44
N GLY A 12 56.72 10.78 -22.99
CA GLY A 12 55.35 11.09 -23.32
C GLY A 12 54.76 12.25 -22.54
N ALA A 13 53.56 12.61 -22.97
CA ALA A 13 52.53 13.17 -22.12
C ALA A 13 51.20 12.88 -22.82
N ALA A 14 50.49 11.89 -22.28
CA ALA A 14 49.06 11.77 -22.47
C ALA A 14 48.42 13.10 -22.05
N SER A 15 47.60 13.69 -22.92
CA SER A 15 46.69 14.77 -22.55
C SER A 15 45.28 14.41 -23.01
N GLU A 16 44.65 13.66 -22.11
CA GLU A 16 43.26 13.81 -21.67
C GLU A 16 42.25 14.25 -22.74
N ALA A 17 41.61 13.24 -23.33
CA ALA A 17 40.25 13.39 -23.82
C ALA A 17 39.39 13.94 -22.67
N LYS A 18 38.95 15.20 -22.80
CA LYS A 18 37.94 15.80 -21.92
C LYS A 18 36.72 14.91 -21.95
N GLY A 19 36.56 14.12 -20.90
CA GLY A 19 35.38 13.32 -20.66
C GLY A 19 34.17 14.23 -20.61
N GLU A 20 33.35 14.16 -21.65
CA GLU A 20 31.96 14.58 -21.57
C GLU A 20 31.36 13.81 -20.39
N LYS A 21 31.02 14.56 -19.33
CA LYS A 21 30.33 14.01 -18.16
C LYS A 21 29.03 13.40 -18.66
N ARG A 22 29.03 12.08 -18.83
CA ARG A 22 27.83 11.27 -19.04
C ARG A 22 26.84 11.69 -17.97
N ALA A 23 25.73 12.29 -18.39
CA ALA A 23 24.65 12.68 -17.50
C ALA A 23 24.34 11.49 -16.57
N SER A 24 24.24 11.78 -15.27
CA SER A 24 24.00 10.78 -14.24
C SER A 24 22.78 9.93 -14.62
N LEU A 25 22.86 8.62 -14.32
CA LEU A 25 21.82 7.61 -14.58
C LEU A 25 20.48 7.85 -13.82
N VAL A 26 20.25 9.06 -13.31
CA VAL A 26 19.20 9.36 -12.34
C VAL A 26 17.97 10.03 -12.97
N ASP A 27 18.08 10.72 -14.12
CA ASP A 27 16.90 11.37 -14.74
C ASP A 27 16.89 11.25 -16.26
N ARG A 28 16.95 10.02 -16.78
CA ARG A 28 16.52 9.84 -18.18
C ARG A 28 15.01 10.06 -18.22
N GLN A 29 14.60 11.15 -18.89
CA GLN A 29 13.19 11.40 -19.15
C GLN A 29 12.56 10.17 -19.81
N PRO A 30 11.31 9.84 -19.48
CA PRO A 30 10.63 8.71 -20.09
C PRO A 30 10.59 8.86 -21.61
N SER A 31 10.96 7.82 -22.35
CA SER A 31 10.82 7.81 -23.82
C SER A 31 9.34 7.89 -24.17
N THR A 32 8.97 8.86 -25.00
CA THR A 32 7.62 9.01 -25.56
C THR A 32 7.52 8.46 -26.98
N VAL A 33 8.58 7.83 -27.48
CA VAL A 33 8.66 7.28 -28.84
C VAL A 33 8.70 5.76 -28.82
N GLU A 34 9.24 5.17 -27.76
CA GLU A 34 9.31 3.72 -27.56
C GLU A 34 8.53 3.32 -26.31
N TYR A 35 7.63 2.34 -26.46
CA TYR A 35 6.79 1.83 -25.38
C TYR A 35 7.13 0.37 -25.05
N LEU A 36 6.88 -0.04 -23.81
CA LEU A 36 7.00 -1.43 -23.40
C LEU A 36 5.91 -2.27 -24.10
N PRO A 37 6.25 -3.47 -24.63
CA PRO A 37 5.27 -4.40 -25.19
C PRO A 37 4.27 -4.93 -24.15
N GLY A 38 4.71 -5.00 -22.89
CA GLY A 38 3.93 -5.49 -21.75
C GLY A 38 3.73 -4.42 -20.69
N MET A 39 3.40 -4.84 -19.48
CA MET A 39 3.23 -3.93 -18.35
C MET A 39 4.56 -3.54 -17.73
N LEU A 40 4.59 -2.37 -17.07
CA LEU A 40 5.74 -1.94 -16.29
C LEU A 40 6.00 -2.90 -15.12
N HIS A 41 7.26 -3.33 -14.99
CA HIS A 41 7.72 -4.22 -13.92
C HIS A 41 9.22 -4.08 -13.62
N SER A 42 9.69 -4.74 -12.56
CA SER A 42 11.07 -4.64 -12.03
C SER A 42 12.18 -4.96 -13.04
N ASN A 43 11.88 -5.78 -14.06
CA ASN A 43 12.85 -6.16 -15.08
C ASN A 43 12.85 -5.25 -16.32
N CYS A 44 11.97 -4.23 -16.38
CA CYS A 44 11.91 -3.33 -17.53
C CYS A 44 13.13 -2.40 -17.58
N PRO A 45 13.60 -2.00 -18.78
CA PRO A 45 14.55 -0.90 -18.91
C PRO A 45 14.01 0.38 -18.27
N LYS A 46 14.89 1.13 -17.60
CA LYS A 46 14.52 2.42 -16.99
C LYS A 46 14.08 3.42 -18.06
N GLY A 47 13.04 4.20 -17.76
CA GLY A 47 12.56 5.28 -18.62
C GLY A 47 11.64 4.84 -19.76
N LEU A 48 11.24 3.58 -19.87
CA LEU A 48 10.18 3.17 -20.79
C LEU A 48 8.85 3.08 -20.05
N LEU A 49 7.78 3.56 -20.71
CA LEU A 49 6.41 3.46 -20.22
C LEU A 49 5.65 2.38 -21.01
N PRO A 50 4.63 1.75 -20.41
CA PRO A 50 3.74 0.87 -21.16
C PRO A 50 2.87 1.70 -22.11
N THR A 51 2.41 1.07 -23.20
CA THR A 51 1.51 1.72 -24.18
C THR A 51 0.19 2.16 -23.54
N PHE A 52 -0.30 1.41 -22.55
CA PHE A 52 -1.48 1.74 -21.76
C PHE A 52 -1.24 1.38 -20.29
N SER A 53 -1.82 2.16 -19.38
CA SER A 53 -1.79 1.83 -17.97
C SER A 53 -2.81 0.74 -17.64
N SER A 54 -2.37 -0.34 -17.02
CA SER A 54 -3.24 -1.40 -16.50
C SER A 54 -3.74 -1.11 -15.07
N TRP A 55 -3.28 -0.01 -14.48
CA TRP A 55 -3.64 0.43 -13.13
C TRP A 55 -4.71 1.52 -13.20
N SER A 56 -5.61 1.57 -12.24
CA SER A 56 -6.59 2.66 -12.16
C SER A 56 -6.80 3.07 -10.71
N LEU A 57 -6.62 4.36 -10.44
CA LEU A 57 -6.89 4.98 -9.14
C LEU A 57 -7.99 6.02 -9.31
N VAL A 58 -9.08 5.87 -8.56
CA VAL A 58 -10.27 6.73 -8.69
C VAL A 58 -10.71 7.22 -7.31
N LYS A 59 -11.03 8.51 -7.20
CA LYS A 59 -11.76 9.07 -6.05
C LYS A 59 -13.25 8.83 -6.27
N LEU A 60 -13.86 7.98 -5.45
CA LEU A 60 -15.31 7.71 -5.50
C LEU A 60 -16.14 8.81 -4.86
N GLY A 61 -15.55 9.56 -3.91
CA GLY A 61 -16.25 10.61 -3.20
C GLY A 61 -15.44 11.16 -2.02
N PRO A 62 -16.04 12.02 -1.19
CA PRO A 62 -15.43 12.48 0.07
C PRO A 62 -15.31 11.33 1.07
N ALA A 63 -14.52 11.49 2.13
CA ALA A 63 -14.30 10.44 3.14
C ALA A 63 -15.61 9.97 3.79
N LYS A 64 -16.56 10.90 3.99
CA LYS A 64 -17.89 10.62 4.54
C LYS A 64 -18.78 9.70 3.68
N ALA A 65 -18.38 9.41 2.44
CA ALA A 65 -19.09 8.44 1.59
C ALA A 65 -18.97 6.99 2.12
N TYR A 66 -17.97 6.72 2.97
CA TYR A 66 -17.88 5.46 3.69
C TYR A 66 -18.53 5.58 5.08
N ASN A 67 -19.42 4.63 5.41
CA ASN A 67 -20.03 4.54 6.73
C ASN A 67 -19.46 3.34 7.49
N PHE A 68 -18.81 3.58 8.62
CA PHE A 68 -18.20 2.51 9.43
C PHE A 68 -19.21 1.47 9.95
N HIS A 69 -20.44 1.88 10.23
CA HIS A 69 -21.48 1.01 10.79
C HIS A 69 -22.31 0.28 9.73
N ALA A 70 -22.35 0.79 8.49
CA ALA A 70 -23.10 0.18 7.38
C ALA A 70 -22.21 -0.48 6.31
N GLY A 71 -20.92 -0.15 6.27
CA GLY A 71 -19.98 -0.58 5.25
C GLY A 71 -20.08 0.26 3.97
N LEU A 72 -19.59 -0.31 2.87
CA LEU A 72 -19.73 0.23 1.52
C LEU A 72 -21.13 -0.05 0.97
N ASP A 73 -21.74 0.96 0.35
CA ASP A 73 -22.97 0.82 -0.42
C ASP A 73 -22.63 0.33 -1.85
N GLN A 74 -22.30 -0.95 -1.97
CA GLN A 74 -21.99 -1.60 -3.24
C GLN A 74 -22.55 -3.02 -3.27
N GLN A 75 -23.05 -3.43 -4.43
CA GLN A 75 -23.64 -4.76 -4.62
C GLN A 75 -22.58 -5.84 -4.83
N GLY A 76 -22.99 -7.10 -4.71
CA GLY A 76 -22.16 -8.28 -4.98
C GLY A 76 -21.30 -8.75 -3.81
N PHE A 77 -21.27 -8.00 -2.69
CA PHE A 77 -20.58 -8.43 -1.48
C PHE A 77 -21.30 -9.57 -0.79
N ILE A 78 -20.53 -10.54 -0.31
CA ILE A 78 -21.02 -11.53 0.66
C ILE A 78 -21.46 -10.77 1.91
N LEU A 79 -22.58 -11.20 2.49
CA LEU A 79 -23.18 -10.53 3.65
C LEU A 79 -22.17 -10.33 4.79
N GLY A 80 -22.06 -9.09 5.26
CA GLY A 80 -21.17 -8.72 6.36
C GLY A 80 -19.69 -8.57 5.98
N THR A 81 -19.35 -8.59 4.69
CA THR A 81 -17.95 -8.51 4.20
C THR A 81 -17.62 -7.21 3.47
N ASN A 82 -18.57 -6.27 3.38
CA ASN A 82 -18.45 -4.98 2.67
C ASN A 82 -17.84 -3.85 3.54
N TYR A 83 -17.05 -4.19 4.55
CA TYR A 83 -16.51 -3.24 5.53
C TYR A 83 -15.02 -3.00 5.33
N LEU A 84 -14.55 -1.81 5.71
CA LEU A 84 -13.15 -1.42 5.68
C LEU A 84 -12.60 -1.38 7.12
N MET A 85 -11.39 -1.90 7.32
CA MET A 85 -10.72 -1.90 8.61
C MET A 85 -10.28 -0.50 9.02
N PRO A 86 -10.50 -0.07 10.28
CA PRO A 86 -9.93 1.17 10.80
C PRO A 86 -8.40 1.10 10.83
N TRP A 87 -7.77 2.19 10.38
CA TRP A 87 -6.35 2.45 10.52
C TRP A 87 -6.16 3.73 11.33
N ASP A 88 -5.90 3.55 12.62
CA ASP A 88 -5.65 4.65 13.54
C ASP A 88 -4.19 5.10 13.42
N ILE A 89 -4.00 6.37 13.04
CA ILE A 89 -2.71 7.02 12.80
C ILE A 89 -2.53 8.09 13.88
N VAL A 90 -1.49 7.93 14.70
CA VAL A 90 -1.13 8.92 15.73
C VAL A 90 -0.50 10.14 15.04
N ILE A 91 -1.08 11.32 15.21
CA ILE A 91 -0.59 12.59 14.62
C ILE A 91 0.35 13.30 15.59
N ARG A 92 0.04 13.26 16.89
CA ARG A 92 0.86 13.88 17.93
C ARG A 92 1.31 12.83 18.92
N THR A 93 2.57 12.46 18.84
CA THR A 93 3.26 11.82 19.96
C THR A 93 3.62 12.93 20.92
N ARG A 94 3.04 12.95 22.13
CA ARG A 94 3.63 13.78 23.19
C ARG A 94 5.06 13.29 23.35
N ALA A 95 6.04 14.13 23.04
CA ALA A 95 7.34 13.94 23.66
C ALA A 95 7.07 14.03 25.16
N ASP A 96 7.63 13.11 25.94
CA ASP A 96 7.71 13.26 27.38
C ASP A 96 8.47 14.57 27.63
N GLU A 97 7.75 15.69 27.74
CA GLU A 97 8.28 16.91 28.33
C GLU A 97 8.48 16.62 29.81
N GLU A 98 9.61 15.99 30.10
CA GLU A 98 10.30 16.09 31.36
C GLU A 98 10.63 17.57 31.58
N GLY A 99 9.72 18.30 32.24
CA GLY A 99 9.96 19.70 32.57
C GLY A 99 8.77 20.62 32.79
N ASP A 100 7.67 20.17 33.41
CA ASP A 100 7.00 21.08 34.35
C ASP A 100 6.40 20.29 35.51
N LEU A 101 7.26 20.17 36.51
CA LEU A 101 6.98 19.53 37.77
C LEU A 101 6.23 20.52 38.66
N ASP A 102 4.99 20.88 38.30
CA ASP A 102 4.02 21.39 39.27
C ASP A 102 3.53 20.23 40.15
N THR A 103 4.49 19.68 40.88
CA THR A 103 4.30 18.83 42.05
C THR A 103 3.71 19.69 43.15
N ASN A 104 2.37 19.84 43.14
CA ASN A 104 1.65 20.32 44.33
C ASN A 104 0.21 19.83 44.43
N SER A 105 -0.08 18.58 44.04
CA SER A 105 -1.30 17.92 44.49
C SER A 105 -1.11 16.44 44.79
N TRP A 106 -0.23 16.14 45.75
CA TRP A 106 -0.37 14.90 46.51
C TRP A 106 -1.50 15.09 47.55
N PRO A 107 -2.51 14.21 47.62
CA PRO A 107 -3.53 14.31 48.64
C PRO A 107 -2.88 13.95 49.98
N ALA A 108 -2.88 14.91 50.92
CA ALA A 108 -2.43 14.65 52.28
C ALA A 108 -3.21 13.44 52.86
N PRO A 109 -2.53 12.41 53.38
CA PRO A 109 -3.19 11.26 53.99
C PRO A 109 -3.74 11.68 55.36
N ASN A 110 -4.94 12.28 55.37
CA ASN A 110 -5.92 12.33 56.49
C ASN A 110 -6.96 13.46 56.35
N LYS A 111 -7.58 13.63 55.17
CA LYS A 111 -8.86 14.34 55.09
C LYS A 111 -9.88 13.52 54.33
N ALA A 112 -10.63 12.71 55.07
CA ALA A 112 -11.89 12.18 54.58
C ALA A 112 -12.89 13.33 54.43
N ILE A 113 -13.27 13.66 53.19
CA ILE A 113 -14.42 14.53 52.92
C ILE A 113 -15.60 13.63 52.50
N PRO A 114 -16.66 13.53 53.31
CA PRO A 114 -17.84 12.74 52.99
C PRO A 114 -18.76 13.52 52.05
N GLY A 115 -19.10 12.96 50.89
CA GLY A 115 -20.06 13.59 49.97
C GLY A 115 -19.89 13.19 48.51
N LYS A 116 -19.87 11.88 48.21
CA LYS A 116 -19.71 11.35 46.85
C LYS A 116 -21.01 11.45 46.06
N ARG A 117 -21.13 12.45 45.17
CA ARG A 117 -21.67 12.30 43.81
C ARG A 117 -20.99 13.32 42.89
N SER A 118 -19.79 13.01 42.44
CA SER A 118 -19.28 13.59 41.20
C SER A 118 -18.80 12.43 40.33
N ALA A 119 -19.38 12.37 39.13
CA ALA A 119 -19.07 11.38 38.13
C ALA A 119 -17.57 11.37 37.89
N VAL A 120 -16.96 10.21 38.10
CA VAL A 120 -15.60 9.93 37.63
C VAL A 120 -15.69 9.85 36.10
N VAL A 121 -15.69 11.01 35.42
CA VAL A 121 -15.29 11.09 34.02
C VAL A 121 -13.77 10.99 34.01
N MET A 122 -13.27 9.80 34.32
CA MET A 122 -11.88 9.43 34.04
C MET A 122 -11.76 9.34 32.51
N GLY A 123 -10.92 10.19 31.93
CA GLY A 123 -10.27 9.88 30.66
C GLY A 123 -11.05 10.14 29.36
N ARG A 124 -11.94 11.14 29.28
CA ARG A 124 -12.56 11.56 28.01
C ARG A 124 -11.64 12.36 27.07
N GLY A 125 -10.33 12.34 27.31
CA GLY A 125 -9.38 13.32 26.77
C GLY A 125 -8.07 12.78 26.19
N ARG A 126 -8.02 11.55 25.63
CA ARG A 126 -7.20 11.41 24.42
C ARG A 126 -7.93 12.26 23.39
N ARG A 127 -7.52 13.52 23.22
CA ARG A 127 -8.23 14.45 22.35
C ARG A 127 -8.28 13.81 20.98
N ARG A 128 -9.46 13.80 20.36
CA ARG A 128 -9.70 13.25 19.02
C ARG A 128 -8.69 13.78 17.98
N ASP A 129 -8.02 14.89 18.30
CA ASP A 129 -6.98 15.57 17.54
C ASP A 129 -5.63 14.83 17.51
N ASP A 130 -5.38 13.90 18.44
CA ASP A 130 -4.09 13.18 18.52
C ASP A 130 -4.06 11.95 17.58
N VAL A 131 -5.21 11.49 17.08
CA VAL A 131 -5.34 10.30 16.24
C VAL A 131 -6.29 10.58 15.08
N ALA A 132 -5.78 10.49 13.85
CA ALA A 132 -6.61 10.44 12.66
C ALA A 132 -6.95 8.99 12.30
N ARG A 133 -8.18 8.75 11.85
CA ARG A 133 -8.65 7.43 11.46
C ARG A 133 -8.87 7.36 9.95
N ALA A 134 -8.01 6.61 9.28
CA ALA A 134 -8.21 6.16 7.91
C ALA A 134 -8.96 4.81 7.90
N PHE A 135 -9.39 4.35 6.73
CA PHE A 135 -9.94 2.99 6.56
C PHE A 135 -9.37 2.29 5.34
N VAL A 136 -9.14 0.98 5.44
CA VAL A 136 -8.50 0.18 4.37
C VAL A 136 -9.28 -1.13 4.15
N GLY A 137 -9.49 -1.51 2.90
CA GLY A 137 -10.10 -2.80 2.55
C GLY A 137 -9.47 -3.44 1.32
N TYR A 138 -9.14 -4.73 1.46
CA TYR A 138 -8.61 -5.56 0.38
C TYR A 138 -9.74 -6.40 -0.19
N GLU A 139 -10.22 -6.02 -1.37
CA GLU A 139 -11.37 -6.67 -2.00
C GLU A 139 -10.95 -7.80 -2.93
N TYR A 140 -11.54 -8.96 -2.68
CA TYR A 140 -11.43 -10.13 -3.54
C TYR A 140 -12.73 -10.37 -4.28
N GLU A 141 -12.62 -10.83 -5.53
CA GLU A 141 -13.74 -11.22 -6.37
C GLU A 141 -13.46 -12.61 -6.98
N ASP A 142 -14.45 -13.51 -6.90
CA ASP A 142 -14.36 -14.83 -7.54
C ASP A 142 -14.92 -14.80 -8.97
N ALA A 143 -14.69 -15.89 -9.72
CA ALA A 143 -15.20 -16.03 -11.09
C ALA A 143 -16.73 -16.01 -11.22
N ARG A 144 -17.47 -16.01 -10.09
CA ARG A 144 -18.93 -15.92 -10.04
C ARG A 144 -19.40 -14.49 -9.71
N GLY A 145 -18.48 -13.54 -9.57
CA GLY A 145 -18.77 -12.16 -9.20
C GLY A 145 -19.09 -11.96 -7.72
N ARG A 146 -18.83 -12.94 -6.84
CA ARG A 146 -18.98 -12.75 -5.40
C ARG A 146 -17.78 -11.99 -4.87
N ARG A 147 -18.06 -10.90 -4.16
CA ARG A 147 -17.06 -9.97 -3.63
C ARG A 147 -16.97 -10.10 -2.12
N PHE A 148 -15.79 -9.93 -1.55
CA PHE A 148 -15.61 -9.89 -0.10
C PHE A 148 -14.31 -9.21 0.27
N MET A 149 -14.28 -8.56 1.45
CA MET A 149 -13.06 -7.99 2.00
C MET A 149 -12.30 -9.02 2.83
N CYS A 150 -10.97 -8.98 2.77
CA CYS A 150 -10.11 -9.68 3.72
C CYS A 150 -9.49 -8.71 4.72
N SER A 151 -9.41 -9.14 5.98
CA SER A 151 -8.74 -8.40 7.06
C SER A 151 -7.30 -8.87 7.33
N GLY A 152 -6.83 -9.81 6.52
CA GLY A 152 -5.45 -10.30 6.51
C GLY A 152 -5.30 -11.44 5.50
N PRO A 153 -4.09 -12.01 5.37
CA PRO A 153 -3.77 -12.97 4.30
C PRO A 153 -4.69 -14.19 4.23
N GLU A 154 -5.13 -14.70 5.39
CA GLU A 154 -5.96 -15.91 5.48
C GLU A 154 -7.34 -15.63 6.09
N LYS A 155 -7.71 -14.36 6.21
CA LYS A 155 -8.86 -13.95 7.01
C LYS A 155 -9.84 -13.14 6.20
N ILE A 156 -10.93 -13.80 5.80
CA ILE A 156 -12.10 -13.13 5.24
C ILE A 156 -12.78 -12.33 6.36
N MET A 157 -13.05 -11.07 6.08
CA MET A 157 -13.74 -10.20 7.02
C MET A 157 -15.19 -10.64 7.19
N LYS A 158 -15.67 -10.69 8.43
CA LYS A 158 -17.08 -10.92 8.76
C LYS A 158 -17.50 -10.00 9.90
N VAL A 159 -18.35 -9.04 9.60
CA VAL A 159 -18.88 -8.08 10.56
C VAL A 159 -20.29 -8.50 10.96
N MET A 160 -20.50 -8.68 12.27
CA MET A 160 -21.81 -8.96 12.87
C MET A 160 -22.21 -7.78 13.76
N GLY A 161 -22.81 -6.76 13.14
CA GLY A 161 -23.23 -5.53 13.81
C GLY A 161 -22.09 -4.62 14.29
N GLY A 162 -22.36 -3.33 14.42
CA GLY A 162 -21.45 -2.36 15.08
C GLY A 162 -20.19 -1.97 14.32
N GLY A 163 -19.91 -2.55 13.14
CA GLY A 163 -18.72 -2.28 12.33
C GLY A 163 -17.54 -3.22 12.61
N PRO A 164 -16.46 -3.14 11.80
CA PRO A 164 -15.31 -4.04 11.92
C PRO A 164 -14.50 -3.77 13.19
N LYS A 165 -14.14 -4.85 13.88
CA LYS A 165 -13.33 -4.82 15.11
C LYS A 165 -11.82 -4.86 14.85
N GLU A 166 -11.43 -5.19 13.64
CA GLU A 166 -10.05 -5.52 13.29
C GLU A 166 -9.31 -4.30 12.74
N SER A 167 -8.14 -4.00 13.29
CA SER A 167 -7.29 -2.92 12.80
C SER A 167 -6.59 -3.30 11.48
N ALA A 168 -6.48 -2.34 10.57
CA ALA A 168 -5.78 -2.51 9.30
C ALA A 168 -4.28 -2.73 9.46
N VAL A 169 -3.69 -2.37 10.62
CA VAL A 169 -2.24 -2.41 10.88
C VAL A 169 -1.65 -3.79 10.58
N LYS A 170 -2.34 -4.87 10.95
CA LYS A 170 -1.84 -6.23 10.70
C LYS A 170 -1.79 -6.53 9.20
N ALA A 171 -2.85 -6.19 8.46
CA ALA A 171 -2.94 -6.42 7.02
C ALA A 171 -1.91 -5.57 6.25
N LEU A 172 -1.75 -4.30 6.62
CA LEU A 172 -0.79 -3.38 6.00
C LEU A 172 0.67 -3.85 6.14
N ASN A 173 0.98 -4.53 7.24
CA ASN A 173 2.32 -5.07 7.53
C ASN A 173 2.52 -6.52 7.05
N SER A 174 1.54 -7.11 6.37
CA SER A 174 1.60 -8.47 5.85
C SER A 174 1.52 -8.49 4.33
N ASP A 175 2.17 -9.46 3.70
CA ASP A 175 1.97 -9.71 2.27
C ASP A 175 0.55 -10.26 2.08
N MET A 176 -0.28 -9.58 1.29
CA MET A 176 -1.64 -10.01 1.02
C MET A 176 -1.64 -10.92 -0.22
N PRO A 177 -2.24 -12.11 -0.18
CA PRO A 177 -2.23 -13.01 -1.31
C PRO A 177 -3.03 -12.43 -2.47
N LEU A 178 -2.51 -12.55 -3.69
CA LEU A 178 -3.20 -12.17 -4.91
C LEU A 178 -4.39 -13.11 -5.19
N TYR A 179 -4.31 -14.36 -4.73
CA TYR A 179 -5.37 -15.36 -4.87
C TYR A 179 -5.64 -16.06 -3.54
N ILE A 180 -6.92 -16.28 -3.23
CA ILE A 180 -7.38 -17.05 -2.07
C ILE A 180 -8.49 -18.01 -2.48
N LEU A 181 -8.70 -19.06 -1.71
CA LEU A 181 -9.83 -19.95 -1.95
C LEU A 181 -11.14 -19.19 -1.70
N SER A 182 -12.02 -19.22 -2.69
CA SER A 182 -13.32 -18.59 -2.60
C SER A 182 -14.12 -19.22 -1.45
N SER A 183 -14.75 -18.38 -0.63
CA SER A 183 -15.64 -18.87 0.42
C SER A 183 -16.82 -19.63 -0.20
N ASN A 184 -16.99 -20.89 0.20
CA ASN A 184 -18.12 -21.73 -0.16
C ASN A 184 -18.12 -22.16 -1.65
N PRO A 185 -17.44 -23.27 -1.99
CA PRO A 185 -17.46 -23.83 -3.34
C PRO A 185 -18.86 -24.33 -3.75
N GLY A 186 -19.76 -24.63 -2.79
CA GLY A 186 -20.97 -25.41 -3.04
C GLY A 186 -20.66 -26.91 -2.99
N ARG A 187 -21.65 -27.75 -2.66
CA ARG A 187 -21.42 -29.21 -2.60
C ARG A 187 -21.04 -29.73 -4.00
N GLY A 188 -19.93 -30.44 -4.10
CA GLY A 188 -19.51 -31.13 -5.33
C GLY A 188 -18.88 -30.25 -6.41
N LEU A 189 -18.65 -28.95 -6.15
CA LEU A 189 -18.01 -28.04 -7.10
C LEU A 189 -16.51 -27.92 -6.80
N LYS A 190 -15.73 -27.78 -7.88
CA LYS A 190 -14.28 -27.57 -7.82
C LYS A 190 -13.99 -26.27 -7.04
N PRO A 191 -13.01 -26.23 -6.12
CA PRO A 191 -12.61 -24.99 -5.47
C PRO A 191 -12.21 -23.93 -6.51
N HIS A 192 -12.77 -22.74 -6.38
CA HIS A 192 -12.42 -21.59 -7.22
C HIS A 192 -11.58 -20.62 -6.42
N TYR A 193 -10.65 -19.95 -7.09
CA TYR A 193 -9.92 -18.83 -6.50
C TYR A 193 -10.73 -17.54 -6.63
N ALA A 194 -10.66 -16.71 -5.59
CA ALA A 194 -10.96 -15.30 -5.66
C ALA A 194 -9.65 -14.51 -5.80
N GLN A 195 -9.65 -13.48 -6.63
CA GLN A 195 -8.48 -12.65 -6.90
C GLN A 195 -8.60 -11.31 -6.17
N LEU A 196 -7.49 -10.81 -5.62
CA LEU A 196 -7.39 -9.44 -5.12
C LEU A 196 -7.50 -8.48 -6.30
N ILE A 197 -8.57 -7.69 -6.34
CA ILE A 197 -8.89 -6.85 -7.49
C ILE A 197 -8.99 -5.36 -7.17
N ARG A 198 -9.26 -4.99 -5.91
CA ARG A 198 -9.38 -3.59 -5.49
C ARG A 198 -8.80 -3.36 -4.09
N LEU A 199 -8.17 -2.21 -3.90
CA LEU A 199 -7.83 -1.65 -2.59
C LEU A 199 -8.66 -0.40 -2.36
N PHE A 200 -9.45 -0.39 -1.29
CA PHE A 200 -10.20 0.78 -0.84
C PHE A 200 -9.40 1.51 0.23
N VAL A 201 -9.35 2.83 0.13
CA VAL A 201 -8.66 3.69 1.10
C VAL A 201 -9.54 4.90 1.39
N VAL A 202 -9.92 5.09 2.65
CA VAL A 202 -10.54 6.33 3.13
C VAL A 202 -9.47 7.17 3.79
N VAL A 203 -9.18 8.33 3.19
CA VAL A 203 -8.24 9.31 3.70
C VAL A 203 -9.04 10.34 4.52
N PRO A 204 -8.72 10.53 5.82
CA PRO A 204 -9.41 11.52 6.65
C PRO A 204 -9.04 12.96 6.24
N ASP A 205 -9.85 13.90 6.68
CA ASP A 205 -9.47 15.32 6.69
C ASP A 205 -8.63 15.59 7.95
N ALA A 206 -7.31 15.48 7.83
CA ALA A 206 -6.36 15.57 8.94
C ALA A 206 -4.97 15.98 8.43
N PRO A 207 -4.09 16.55 9.29
CA PRO A 207 -2.73 16.98 8.92
C PRO A 207 -1.77 15.79 8.75
N LEU A 208 -2.05 14.95 7.77
CA LEU A 208 -1.22 13.82 7.39
C LEU A 208 -1.34 13.56 5.89
N GLN A 209 -0.32 12.94 5.32
CA GLN A 209 -0.31 12.42 3.96
C GLN A 209 -0.40 10.89 4.00
N ILE A 210 -1.31 10.33 3.20
CA ILE A 210 -1.34 8.89 2.92
C ILE A 210 -0.68 8.67 1.56
N ILE A 211 0.39 7.88 1.53
CA ILE A 211 1.18 7.55 0.35
C ILE A 211 0.89 6.09 -0.03
N LEU A 212 0.54 5.88 -1.29
CA LEU A 212 0.22 4.59 -1.89
C LEU A 212 1.40 4.11 -2.77
N THR A 213 1.87 2.89 -2.51
CA THR A 213 3.02 2.23 -3.18
C THR A 213 2.69 0.80 -3.60
N PRO A 214 1.89 0.59 -4.67
CA PRO A 214 1.45 -0.74 -5.06
C PRO A 214 2.58 -1.56 -5.67
N GLN A 215 2.79 -2.78 -5.16
CA GLN A 215 3.77 -3.72 -5.67
C GLN A 215 3.21 -5.13 -5.66
N VAL A 216 3.06 -5.75 -6.83
CA VAL A 216 2.47 -7.08 -6.97
C VAL A 216 3.47 -8.06 -7.57
N GLN A 217 3.61 -9.22 -6.93
CA GLN A 217 4.35 -10.36 -7.42
C GLN A 217 3.36 -11.47 -7.80
N PRO A 218 3.08 -11.70 -9.10
CA PRO A 218 2.07 -12.66 -9.56
C PRO A 218 2.64 -14.07 -9.78
N GLY A 219 3.62 -14.50 -9.00
CA GLY A 219 4.21 -15.84 -9.13
C GLY A 219 5.53 -16.04 -8.38
N PRO A 220 6.01 -17.29 -8.29
CA PRO A 220 7.26 -17.61 -7.60
C PRO A 220 8.47 -16.94 -8.29
N PRO A 221 9.52 -16.56 -7.53
CA PRO A 221 10.79 -16.13 -8.12
C PRO A 221 11.26 -17.15 -9.18
N PRO A 222 11.78 -16.70 -10.35
CA PRO A 222 12.22 -15.34 -10.68
C PRO A 222 11.13 -14.40 -11.27
N CYS A 223 9.86 -14.53 -10.86
CA CYS A 223 8.78 -13.63 -11.29
C CYS A 223 9.07 -12.14 -10.91
N PRO A 224 8.87 -11.18 -11.85
CA PRO A 224 9.11 -9.77 -11.57
C PRO A 224 8.03 -9.15 -10.68
N ILE A 225 8.33 -7.96 -10.15
CA ILE A 225 7.39 -7.15 -9.36
C ILE A 225 6.77 -6.09 -10.27
N PHE A 226 5.45 -6.06 -10.33
CA PHE A 226 4.68 -5.08 -11.10
C PHE A 226 4.27 -3.90 -10.23
N TYR A 227 4.32 -2.70 -10.80
CA TYR A 227 3.99 -1.45 -10.14
C TYR A 227 3.45 -0.44 -11.17
N PRO A 228 2.67 0.57 -10.75
CA PRO A 228 2.21 1.65 -11.63
C PRO A 228 3.36 2.55 -12.08
N GLU A 229 3.13 3.31 -13.15
CA GLU A 229 4.11 4.24 -13.73
C GLU A 229 4.62 5.26 -12.69
N LYS A 230 3.73 5.68 -11.79
CA LYS A 230 4.06 6.47 -10.61
C LYS A 230 4.11 5.56 -9.38
N GLN A 231 5.32 5.23 -8.92
CA GLN A 231 5.52 4.28 -7.82
C GLN A 231 5.01 4.78 -6.47
N GLU A 232 5.12 6.08 -6.19
CA GLU A 232 4.61 6.71 -4.96
C GLU A 232 3.50 7.70 -5.29
N ILE A 233 2.29 7.45 -4.78
CA ILE A 233 1.12 8.28 -5.06
C ILE A 233 0.58 8.82 -3.73
N THR A 234 0.74 10.11 -3.48
CA THR A 234 0.08 10.78 -2.35
C THR A 234 -1.41 10.92 -2.64
N LEU A 235 -2.24 10.35 -1.77
CA LEU A 235 -3.69 10.46 -1.84
C LEU A 235 -4.14 11.79 -1.20
N PRO A 236 -4.86 12.64 -1.93
CA PRO A 236 -5.46 13.85 -1.36
C PRO A 236 -6.37 13.55 -0.14
N PRO A 237 -6.42 14.48 0.83
CA PRO A 237 -7.27 14.37 2.02
C PRO A 237 -8.76 14.39 1.66
N ASP A 238 -9.60 14.02 2.64
CA ASP A 238 -11.05 13.90 2.51
C ASP A 238 -11.48 13.13 1.24
N GLY A 239 -11.11 11.84 1.17
CA GLY A 239 -11.41 11.04 0.01
C GLY A 239 -11.62 9.56 0.28
N LEU A 240 -12.65 8.99 -0.33
CA LEU A 240 -12.78 7.56 -0.55
C LEU A 240 -12.17 7.22 -1.91
N TRP A 241 -11.04 6.51 -1.88
CA TRP A 241 -10.26 6.13 -3.05
C TRP A 241 -10.33 4.63 -3.29
N VAL A 242 -10.29 4.25 -4.57
CA VAL A 242 -10.17 2.86 -5.00
C VAL A 242 -9.04 2.73 -6.00
N LEU A 243 -8.04 1.91 -5.64
CA LEU A 243 -7.08 1.37 -6.59
C LEU A 243 -7.63 0.06 -7.14
N ARG A 244 -7.81 -0.03 -8.45
CA ARG A 244 -8.07 -1.29 -9.16
C ARG A 244 -6.74 -1.90 -9.60
N PHE A 245 -6.49 -3.12 -9.17
CA PHE A 245 -5.34 -3.90 -9.61
C PHE A 245 -5.55 -4.41 -11.04
N PRO A 246 -4.47 -4.64 -11.80
CA PRO A 246 -4.53 -5.36 -13.06
C PRO A 246 -5.20 -6.72 -12.91
N TYR A 247 -6.09 -7.07 -13.83
CA TYR A 247 -6.73 -8.39 -13.85
C TYR A 247 -5.76 -9.49 -14.31
N ALA A 248 -4.92 -9.17 -15.30
CA ALA A 248 -3.84 -10.01 -15.79
C ALA A 248 -2.52 -9.25 -15.72
N TYR A 249 -1.43 -9.98 -15.50
CA TYR A 249 -0.06 -9.44 -15.46
C TYR A 249 0.72 -10.02 -16.63
N VAL A 250 1.38 -9.18 -17.42
CA VAL A 250 2.03 -9.59 -18.68
C VAL A 250 3.44 -9.01 -18.75
N THR A 251 4.39 -9.90 -18.98
CA THR A 251 5.81 -9.59 -19.26
C THR A 251 6.09 -9.70 -20.75
N GLU A 252 7.30 -9.36 -21.18
CA GLU A 252 7.80 -9.66 -22.52
C GLU A 252 7.80 -11.16 -22.87
N ARG A 253 7.82 -12.04 -21.85
CA ARG A 253 7.73 -13.50 -22.02
C ARG A 253 6.29 -14.03 -22.05
N GLY A 254 5.30 -13.15 -21.97
CA GLY A 254 3.88 -13.50 -21.93
C GLY A 254 3.23 -13.32 -20.56
N ALA A 255 2.02 -13.85 -20.43
CA ALA A 255 1.16 -13.66 -19.25
C ALA A 255 1.63 -14.48 -18.05
N CYS A 256 1.55 -13.88 -16.86
CA CYS A 256 1.62 -14.59 -15.59
C CYS A 256 0.25 -15.24 -15.33
N PHE A 257 0.22 -16.56 -15.31
CA PHE A 257 -1.01 -17.31 -15.13
C PHE A 257 -1.40 -17.41 -13.64
N PRO A 258 -2.72 -17.47 -13.34
CA PRO A 258 -3.20 -17.80 -12.00
C PRO A 258 -2.62 -19.14 -11.49
N PRO A 259 -2.57 -19.33 -10.16
CA PRO A 259 -2.05 -20.56 -9.57
C PRO A 259 -2.82 -21.79 -10.03
N LYS A 260 -2.09 -22.86 -10.35
CA LYS A 260 -2.66 -24.21 -10.48
C LYS A 260 -2.92 -24.79 -9.08
N GLU A 261 -3.80 -25.79 -8.96
CA GLU A 261 -4.27 -26.33 -7.67
C GLU A 261 -3.16 -26.74 -6.68
N ASN A 262 -1.98 -27.12 -7.19
CA ASN A 262 -0.85 -27.58 -6.37
C ASN A 262 0.18 -26.48 -6.04
N GLN A 263 -0.06 -25.23 -6.47
CA GLN A 263 0.89 -24.14 -6.28
C GLN A 263 0.63 -23.36 -4.99
N GLN A 264 1.70 -22.99 -4.30
CA GLN A 264 1.62 -22.23 -3.06
C GLN A 264 1.17 -20.79 -3.34
N LEU A 265 0.01 -20.41 -2.78
CA LEU A 265 -0.60 -19.09 -2.98
C LEU A 265 0.27 -17.95 -2.43
N MET A 266 1.13 -18.20 -1.44
CA MET A 266 2.07 -17.22 -0.88
C MET A 266 3.07 -16.65 -1.91
N ASN A 267 3.26 -17.34 -3.03
CA ASN A 267 4.09 -16.85 -4.14
C ASN A 267 3.38 -15.82 -5.03
N TYR A 268 2.06 -15.66 -4.84
CA TYR A 268 1.22 -14.72 -5.57
C TYR A 268 0.71 -13.70 -4.59
N LYS A 269 1.26 -12.49 -4.59
CA LYS A 269 1.03 -11.54 -3.50
C LYS A 269 1.12 -10.09 -3.91
N LEU A 270 0.30 -9.28 -3.27
CA LEU A 270 0.56 -7.88 -3.04
C LEU A 270 1.56 -7.77 -1.87
N LEU A 271 2.67 -7.10 -2.10
CA LEU A 271 3.69 -6.91 -1.07
C LEU A 271 3.19 -5.99 0.03
N ARG A 272 3.59 -6.28 1.27
CA ARG A 272 3.33 -5.43 2.44
C ARG A 272 3.85 -4.01 2.24
N GLY A 273 3.29 -3.07 3.00
CA GLY A 273 3.72 -1.66 2.93
C GLY A 273 3.16 -0.91 1.72
N ILE A 274 2.03 -1.36 1.17
CA ILE A 274 1.32 -0.63 0.09
C ILE A 274 0.86 0.77 0.53
N LEU A 275 0.65 1.02 1.82
CA LEU A 275 0.26 2.33 2.34
C LEU A 275 1.20 2.77 3.46
N LYS A 276 1.57 4.03 3.43
CA LYS A 276 2.34 4.72 4.47
C LYS A 276 1.63 6.02 4.85
N ALA A 277 1.60 6.32 6.14
CA ALA A 277 1.16 7.63 6.63
C ALA A 277 2.40 8.46 7.01
N VAL A 278 2.39 9.74 6.63
CA VAL A 278 3.42 10.72 6.98
C VAL A 278 2.73 11.91 7.63
N ILE A 279 3.12 12.27 8.84
CA ILE A 279 2.56 13.41 9.57
C ILE A 279 3.12 14.69 8.95
N GLN A 280 2.28 15.72 8.83
CA GLN A 280 2.68 17.04 8.31
C GLN A 280 3.06 18.00 9.44
#